data_AF-J0WR77-F1
#
_entry.id   AF-J0WR77-F1
#
_cell.length_a   1.000
_cell.length_b   1.000
_cell.length_c   1.000
_cell.angle_alpha   90.00
_cell.angle_beta   90.00
_cell.angle_gamma   90.00
#
_symmetry.space_group_name_H-M   'P 1'
#
loop_
_entity.id
_entity.type
_entity.pdbx_description
1 polymer ?
#
loop_
_entity_poly.entity_id
_entity_poly.type
_entity_poly.pdbx_seq_one_letter_code
_entity_poly.pdbx_strand_id
1 'polypeptide(L)' 'HRRLGHVAPGVVKEMYQSGAVRGMRLAGTEAPLCVPCIAGKQKRDPIPKQRSKRTDVLDVVHWDL' A
#
# COMPACT_ATOMS: atom_id res chain seq x y z
N HIS A 1 -9.32 -10.94 -7.26
CA HIS A 1 -7.96 -10.39 -7.48
C HIS A 1 -6.86 -11.44 -7.50
N ARG A 2 -6.84 -12.46 -6.61
CA ARG A 2 -5.74 -13.46 -6.55
C ARG A 2 -5.53 -14.19 -7.89
N ARG A 3 -6.61 -14.70 -8.48
CA ARG A 3 -6.60 -15.36 -9.81
C ARG A 3 -6.29 -14.41 -10.99
N LEU A 4 -6.25 -13.11 -10.74
CA LEU A 4 -6.04 -12.06 -11.75
C LEU A 4 -4.73 -11.30 -11.48
N GLY A 5 -3.74 -11.96 -10.85
CA GLY A 5 -2.42 -11.36 -10.64
C GLY A 5 -2.39 -10.20 -9.65
N HIS A 6 -3.24 -10.21 -8.62
CA HIS A 6 -3.25 -9.17 -7.56
C HIS A 6 -3.51 -7.73 -8.06
N VAL A 7 -4.29 -7.60 -9.14
CA VAL A 7 -4.86 -6.31 -9.57
C VAL A 7 -5.67 -5.65 -8.46
N ALA A 8 -5.76 -4.33 -8.50
CA ALA A 8 -6.50 -3.56 -7.50
C ALA A 8 -7.98 -4.02 -7.45
N PRO A 9 -8.61 -4.08 -6.27
CA PRO A 9 -10.01 -4.49 -6.15
C PRO A 9 -10.97 -3.67 -7.01
N GLY A 10 -10.71 -2.37 -7.18
CA GLY A 10 -11.48 -1.49 -8.06
C GLY A 10 -11.48 -1.95 -9.51
N VAL A 11 -10.34 -2.42 -10.03
CA VAL A 11 -10.22 -2.97 -11.39
C VAL A 11 -11.06 -4.25 -11.52
N VAL A 12 -11.05 -5.12 -10.52
CA VAL A 12 -11.91 -6.33 -10.53
C VAL A 12 -13.40 -5.95 -10.57
N LYS A 13 -13.78 -4.91 -9.82
CA LYS A 13 -15.15 -4.39 -9.82
C LYS A 13 -15.54 -3.82 -11.17
N GLU A 14 -14.66 -3.03 -11.78
CA GLU A 14 -14.85 -2.46 -13.12
C GLU A 14 -14.96 -3.54 -14.21
N MET A 15 -14.11 -4.57 -14.18
CA MET A 15 -14.17 -5.69 -15.11
C MET A 15 -15.53 -6.42 -15.02
N TYR A 16 -16.05 -6.59 -13.81
CA TYR A 16 -17.37 -7.18 -13.60
C TYR A 16 -18.49 -6.26 -14.12
N GLN A 17 -18.43 -4.98 -13.79
CA GLN A 17 -19.46 -3.99 -14.18
C GLN A 17 -19.50 -3.71 -15.68
N SER A 18 -18.35 -3.71 -16.34
CA SER A 18 -18.24 -3.50 -17.79
C SER A 18 -18.59 -4.75 -18.62
N GLY A 19 -18.82 -5.90 -17.98
CA GLY A 19 -19.09 -7.16 -18.68
C GLY A 19 -17.85 -7.79 -19.34
N ALA A 20 -16.64 -7.33 -19.01
CA ALA A 20 -15.38 -7.83 -19.57
C ALA A 20 -15.04 -9.27 -19.12
N VAL A 21 -15.82 -9.86 -18.21
CA VAL A 21 -15.61 -11.20 -17.66
C VAL A 21 -16.90 -12.01 -17.65
N ARG A 22 -16.83 -13.30 -18.02
CA ARG A 22 -17.96 -14.23 -17.95
C ARG A 22 -17.90 -15.09 -16.70
N GLY A 23 -19.06 -15.33 -16.07
CA GLY A 23 -19.21 -16.27 -14.95
C GLY A 23 -18.60 -15.81 -13.61
N MET A 24 -18.10 -14.57 -13.53
CA MET A 24 -17.61 -14.01 -12.27
C MET A 24 -18.79 -13.63 -11.37
N ARG A 25 -18.69 -13.88 -10.07
CA ARG A 25 -19.62 -13.39 -9.05
C ARG A 25 -18.82 -12.62 -8.01
N LEU A 26 -19.26 -11.41 -7.68
CA LEU A 26 -18.70 -10.65 -6.57
C LEU A 26 -19.51 -10.96 -5.31
N ALA A 27 -18.81 -11.28 -4.22
CA ALA A 27 -19.41 -11.50 -2.91
C ALA A 27 -18.88 -10.44 -1.94
N GLY A 28 -19.80 -9.79 -1.22
CA GLY A 28 -19.48 -8.71 -0.27
C GLY A 28 -19.37 -7.32 -0.91
N THR A 29 -19.41 -6.31 -0.06
CA THR A 29 -19.27 -4.89 -0.43
C THR A 29 -17.81 -4.41 -0.36
N GLU A 30 -16.99 -5.07 0.46
CA GLU A 30 -15.60 -4.70 0.72
C GLU A 30 -14.60 -5.70 0.15
N ALA A 31 -13.44 -5.20 -0.26
CA ALA A 31 -12.37 -6.03 -0.73
C ALA A 31 -11.68 -6.75 0.45
N PRO A 32 -11.53 -8.08 0.42
CA PRO A 32 -10.88 -8.80 1.50
C PRO A 32 -9.40 -8.41 1.60
N LEU A 33 -8.89 -8.36 2.84
CA LEU A 33 -7.46 -8.17 3.10
C LEU A 33 -6.65 -9.25 2.39
N CYS A 34 -5.56 -8.83 1.75
CA CYS A 34 -4.68 -9.72 1.03
C CYS A 34 -3.25 -9.53 1.51
N VAL A 35 -2.79 -10.46 2.36
CA VAL A 35 -1.43 -10.46 2.93
C VAL A 35 -0.34 -10.32 1.84
N PRO A 36 -0.39 -11.07 0.71
CA PRO A 36 0.56 -10.86 -0.39
C PRO A 36 0.53 -9.45 -0.99
N CYS A 37 -0.67 -8.86 -1.15
CA CYS A 37 -0.79 -7.49 -1.66
C CYS A 37 -0.20 -6.49 -0.67
N ILE A 38 -0.40 -6.68 0.64
CA ILE A 38 0.13 -5.77 1.67
C ILE A 38 1.66 -5.87 1.71
N ALA A 39 2.20 -7.08 1.68
CA ALA A 39 3.64 -7.30 1.67
C ALA A 39 4.30 -6.77 0.39
N GLY A 40 3.66 -6.96 -0.78
CA GLY A 40 4.22 -6.58 -2.08
C GLY A 40 3.95 -5.12 -2.49
N LYS A 41 2.81 -4.55 -2.10
CA LYS A 41 2.44 -3.15 -2.33
C LYS A 41 2.78 -2.32 -1.10
N GLN A 42 4.04 -2.37 -0.70
CA GLN A 42 4.56 -1.44 0.28
C GLN A 42 4.33 -0.01 -0.22
N LYS A 43 3.57 0.77 0.54
CA LYS A 43 3.52 2.22 0.39
C LYS A 43 4.37 2.77 1.52
N ARG A 44 5.35 3.61 1.19
CA ARG A 44 6.07 4.36 2.20
C ARG A 44 5.13 5.41 2.76
N ASP A 45 4.76 5.26 4.02
CA ASP A 45 4.09 6.36 4.73
C ASP A 45 5.04 7.56 4.78
N PRO A 46 4.53 8.80 4.61
CA PRO A 46 5.36 9.98 4.66
C PRO A 46 6.13 10.02 5.98
N ILE A 47 7.46 10.08 5.90
CA ILE A 47 8.26 10.32 7.11
C ILE A 47 7.99 11.77 7.55
N PRO A 48 7.54 11.99 8.81
CA PRO A 48 7.38 13.33 9.34
C PRO A 48 8.69 14.11 9.21
N LYS A 49 8.65 15.28 8.56
CA LYS A 49 9.82 16.14 8.36
C LYS A 49 10.12 17.05 9.56
N GLN A 50 9.83 16.58 10.77
CA GLN A 50 10.18 17.32 11.98
C GLN A 50 11.64 17.00 12.32
N ARG A 51 12.48 18.04 12.33
CA ARG A 51 13.88 17.94 12.79
C ARG A 51 14.13 19.08 13.76
N SER A 52 14.56 18.75 14.98
CA SER A 52 15.17 19.74 15.86
C SER A 52 16.59 20.02 15.38
N LYS A 53 16.93 21.29 15.22
CA LYS A 53 18.32 21.73 15.02
C LYS A 53 18.90 22.12 16.37
N ARG A 54 20.04 21.52 16.69
CA ARG A 54 20.87 21.81 17.87
C ARG A 54 21.78 23.00 17.51
N THR A 55 21.85 24.02 18.36
CA THR A 55 22.53 25.29 18.04
C THR A 55 23.82 25.52 18.80
N ASP A 56 24.05 24.77 19.88
CA ASP A 56 25.21 24.99 20.75
C ASP A 56 26.45 24.21 20.27
N VAL A 57 27.62 24.69 20.69
CA VAL A 57 28.91 24.06 20.33
C VAL A 57 29.00 22.69 21.01
N LEU A 58 29.27 21.64 20.21
CA LEU A 58 29.34 20.24 20.65
C LEU A 58 28.03 19.68 21.27
N ASP A 59 26.89 20.25 20.91
CA ASP A 59 25.57 19.86 21.47
C ASP A 59 25.19 18.40 21.16
N VAL A 60 25.57 17.87 19.98
CA VAL A 60 25.51 16.43 19.65
C VAL A 60 26.63 16.06 18.68
N VAL A 61 27.30 14.93 18.92
CA VAL A 61 28.22 14.28 17.98
C VAL A 61 27.65 12.93 17.57
N HIS A 62 27.35 12.76 16.29
CA HIS A 62 26.99 11.48 15.70
C HIS A 62 28.24 10.84 15.11
N TRP A 63 28.50 9.58 15.45
CA TRP A 63 29.56 8.77 14.88
C TRP A 63 28.98 7.39 14.54
N ASP A 64 29.50 6.76 13.48
CA ASP A 64 29.09 5.44 12.98
C ASP A 64 30.35 4.64 12.63
N LEU A 65 30.25 3.30 12.65
CA LEU A 65 31.38 2.37 12.48
C LEU A 65 31.75 2.11 11.02
#